data_AF-A0A7J8BBP4-F1
#
_entry.id   AF-A0A7J8BBP4-F1
#
_cell.length_a   1.000
_cell.length_b   1.000
_cell.length_c   1.000
_cell.angle_alpha   90.00
_cell.angle_beta   90.00
_cell.angle_gamma   90.00
#
_symmetry.space_group_name_H-M   'P 1'
#
loop_
_entity.id
_entity.type
_entity.pdbx_description
1 polymer ?
#
loop_
_entity_poly.entity_id
_entity_poly.type
_entity_poly.pdbx_seq_one_letter_code
_entity_poly.pdbx_strand_id
1 'polypeptide(L)'
;MQRPSPKQKEQAIGAIRALRNQRTPLPRKRQLMRSLFGDYRAQMEAEWREVLRALKTAAHSAQVQPVGEAIRKKSGRVCRPRLARGTKATLDATDEEFSERHYCPPGR
;
A
#
# COMPACT_ATOMS: atom_id res chain seq x y z
N MET A 1 -14.80 13.63 22.05
CA MET A 1 -15.41 12.99 20.87
C MET A 1 -16.92 13.16 20.93
N GLN A 2 -17.53 13.98 20.06
CA GLN A 2 -19.01 14.08 19.99
C GLN A 2 -19.60 12.81 19.37
N ARG A 3 -20.76 12.36 19.87
CA ARG A 3 -21.49 11.23 19.28
C ARG A 3 -22.30 11.71 18.07
N PRO A 4 -22.24 11.02 16.93
CA PRO A 4 -22.99 11.40 15.75
C PRO A 4 -24.49 11.26 16.00
N SER A 5 -25.25 12.23 15.48
CA SER A 5 -26.71 12.24 15.53
C SER A 5 -27.31 11.05 14.77
N PRO A 6 -28.53 10.61 15.10
CA PRO A 6 -29.20 9.53 14.37
C PRO A 6 -29.27 9.77 12.85
N LYS A 7 -29.55 11.01 12.43
CA LYS A 7 -29.59 11.41 11.02
C LYS A 7 -28.25 11.23 10.32
N GLN A 8 -27.15 11.60 10.99
CA GLN A 8 -25.81 11.41 10.44
C GLN A 8 -25.47 9.92 10.29
N LYS A 9 -25.91 9.08 11.23
CA LYS A 9 -25.70 7.61 11.13
C LYS A 9 -26.44 7.03 9.94
N GLU A 10 -27.69 7.42 9.73
CA GLU A 10 -28.51 6.94 8.61
C GLU A 10 -27.91 7.38 7.27
N GLN A 11 -27.52 8.64 7.15
CA GLN A 11 -26.82 9.16 5.97
C GLN A 11 -25.52 8.40 5.69
N ALA A 12 -24.72 8.11 6.73
CA ALA A 12 -23.50 7.34 6.59
C ALA A 12 -23.76 5.91 6.11
N ILE A 13 -24.78 5.23 6.65
CA ILE A 13 -25.17 3.88 6.21
C ILE A 13 -25.58 3.90 4.73
N GLY A 14 -26.39 4.87 4.30
CA GLY A 14 -26.80 5.02 2.90
C GLY A 14 -25.63 5.29 1.97
N ALA A 15 -24.72 6.18 2.36
CA ALA A 15 -23.49 6.47 1.64
C ALA A 15 -22.61 5.23 1.46
N ILE A 16 -22.38 4.48 2.54
CA ILE A 16 -21.58 3.24 2.51
C ILE A 16 -22.20 2.21 1.56
N ARG A 17 -23.53 2.02 1.60
CA ARG A 17 -24.23 1.12 0.68
C ARG A 17 -24.02 1.54 -0.78
N ALA A 18 -24.18 2.83 -1.09
CA ALA A 18 -23.99 3.35 -2.45
C ALA A 18 -22.55 3.16 -2.96
N LEU A 19 -21.56 3.34 -2.09
CA LEU A 19 -20.14 3.18 -2.43
C LEU A 19 -19.74 1.72 -2.64
N ARG A 20 -20.29 0.80 -1.85
CA ARG A 20 -20.04 -0.64 -1.98
C ARG A 20 -20.74 -1.27 -3.18
N ASN A 21 -21.88 -0.73 -3.60
CA ASN A 21 -22.63 -1.25 -4.72
C ASN A 21 -21.83 -1.13 -6.03
N GLN A 22 -21.64 -2.26 -6.72
CA GLN A 22 -20.91 -2.32 -8.00
C GLN A 22 -21.69 -1.68 -9.16
N ARG A 23 -23.03 -1.70 -9.09
CA ARG A 23 -23.91 -1.10 -10.10
C ARG A 23 -23.91 0.44 -10.06
N THR A 24 -23.46 1.03 -8.96
CA THR A 24 -23.35 2.49 -8.85
C THR A 24 -22.20 2.97 -9.75
N PRO A 25 -22.45 3.84 -10.74
CA PRO A 25 -21.40 4.28 -11.66
C PRO A 25 -20.35 5.13 -10.94
N LEU A 26 -19.09 5.03 -11.37
CA LEU A 26 -17.96 5.74 -10.74
C LEU A 26 -18.16 7.26 -10.59
N PRO A 27 -18.72 8.00 -11.57
CA PRO A 27 -19.01 9.43 -11.40
C PRO A 27 -19.93 9.72 -10.21
N ARG A 28 -20.96 8.88 -9.98
CA ARG A 28 -21.89 9.01 -8.86
C ARG A 28 -21.18 8.78 -7.52
N LYS A 29 -20.30 7.78 -7.46
CA LYS A 29 -19.48 7.51 -6.26
C LYS A 29 -18.57 8.70 -5.94
N ARG A 30 -17.93 9.28 -6.96
CA ARG A 30 -17.07 10.47 -6.82
C ARG A 30 -17.85 11.68 -6.30
N GLN A 31 -19.02 11.95 -6.88
CA GLN A 31 -19.87 13.07 -6.46
C GLN A 31 -20.27 12.93 -4.99
N LEU A 32 -20.74 11.75 -4.59
CA LEU A 32 -21.13 11.47 -3.21
C LEU A 32 -19.96 11.66 -2.23
N MET A 33 -18.77 11.14 -2.57
CA MET A 33 -17.57 11.34 -1.76
C MET A 33 -17.19 12.83 -1.64
N ARG A 34 -17.26 13.60 -2.74
CA ARG A 34 -16.94 15.03 -2.73
C ARG A 34 -17.93 15.85 -1.90
N SER A 35 -19.21 15.54 -1.97
CA SER A 35 -20.24 16.21 -1.17
C SER A 35 -20.11 15.93 0.33
N LEU A 36 -19.72 14.71 0.72
CA LEU A 36 -19.62 14.32 2.13
C LEU A 36 -18.28 14.68 2.77
N PHE A 37 -17.19 14.57 2.00
CA PHE A 37 -15.81 14.64 2.53
C PHE A 37 -14.97 15.75 1.87
N GLY A 38 -15.53 16.55 0.98
CA GLY A 38 -14.79 17.62 0.28
C GLY A 38 -13.72 17.06 -0.67
N ASP A 39 -12.54 17.68 -0.69
CA ASP A 39 -11.41 17.32 -1.55
C ASP A 39 -10.64 16.06 -1.06
N TYR A 40 -11.38 14.99 -0.72
CA TYR A 40 -10.85 13.75 -0.14
C TYR A 40 -9.74 13.07 -0.97
N ARG A 41 -9.73 13.28 -2.30
CA ARG A 41 -8.68 12.75 -3.18
C ARG A 41 -7.32 13.37 -2.87
N ALA A 42 -7.27 14.68 -2.65
CA ALA A 42 -6.04 15.37 -2.33
C ALA A 42 -5.52 14.94 -0.94
N GLN A 43 -6.43 14.75 0.01
CA GLN A 43 -6.10 14.25 1.34
C GLN A 43 -5.49 12.82 1.27
N MET A 44 -6.16 11.89 0.58
CA MET A 44 -5.65 10.54 0.36
C MET A 44 -4.27 10.53 -0.31
N GLU A 45 -4.06 11.39 -1.30
CA GLU A 45 -2.77 11.49 -1.99
C GLU A 45 -1.68 12.04 -1.08
N ALA A 46 -1.99 13.01 -0.23
CA ALA A 46 -1.06 13.52 0.77
C ALA A 46 -0.68 12.43 1.78
N GLU A 47 -1.66 11.73 2.36
CA GLU A 47 -1.43 10.62 3.29
C GLU A 47 -0.59 9.52 2.66
N TRP A 48 -0.88 9.14 1.41
CA TRP A 48 -0.10 8.15 0.66
C TRP A 48 1.35 8.59 0.46
N ARG A 49 1.57 9.85 0.08
CA ARG A 49 2.93 10.42 -0.08
C ARG A 49 3.71 10.41 1.23
N GLU A 50 3.06 10.71 2.35
CA GLU A 50 3.68 10.67 3.67
C GLU A 50 4.07 9.23 4.05
N VAL A 51 3.19 8.26 3.83
CA VAL A 51 3.51 6.83 4.04
C VAL A 51 4.69 6.39 3.17
N LEU A 52 4.70 6.77 1.89
CA LEU A 52 5.82 6.46 0.99
C LEU A 52 7.14 7.10 1.44
N ARG A 53 7.10 8.34 1.93
CA ARG A 53 8.27 9.03 2.50
C ARG A 53 8.78 8.28 3.72
N ALA A 54 7.90 7.94 4.67
CA ALA A 54 8.25 7.20 5.87
C ALA A 54 8.90 5.85 5.54
N LEU A 55 8.36 5.13 4.55
CA LEU A 55 8.93 3.87 4.10
C LEU A 55 10.34 4.04 3.51
N LYS A 56 10.54 5.04 2.65
CA LYS A 56 11.86 5.35 2.08
C LYS A 56 12.86 5.71 3.17
N THR A 57 12.46 6.55 4.14
CA THR A 57 13.34 6.92 5.26
C THR A 57 13.71 5.72 6.12
N ALA A 58 12.77 4.80 6.37
CA ALA A 58 13.03 3.57 7.12
C ALA A 58 13.98 2.63 6.36
N ALA A 59 13.83 2.52 5.04
CA ALA A 59 14.72 1.74 4.20
C ALA A 59 16.15 2.32 4.19
N HIS A 60 16.29 3.65 4.11
CA HIS A 60 17.59 4.32 4.18
C HIS A 60 18.26 4.20 5.55
N SER A 61 17.51 4.30 6.65
CA SER A 61 18.09 4.14 8.00
C SER A 61 18.50 2.70 8.30
N ALA A 62 17.83 1.71 7.69
CA ALA A 62 18.20 0.30 7.77
C ALA A 62 19.39 -0.08 6.87
N GLN A 63 19.91 0.84 6.04
CA GLN A 63 21.00 0.55 5.10
C GLN A 63 22.31 0.27 5.86
N VAL A 64 22.70 -1.00 5.91
CA VAL A 64 23.94 -1.46 6.53
C VAL A 64 25.11 -1.23 5.58
N GLN A 65 26.08 -0.41 6.00
CA GLN A 65 27.35 -0.24 5.27
C GLN A 65 28.16 -1.54 5.32
N PRO A 66 28.65 -2.07 4.19
CA PRO A 66 29.55 -3.21 4.21
C PRO A 66 30.84 -2.83 4.92
N VAL A 67 31.18 -3.56 5.99
CA VAL A 67 32.44 -3.37 6.71
C VAL A 67 33.60 -3.71 5.76
N GLY A 68 34.52 -2.76 5.58
CA GLY A 68 35.69 -2.88 4.71
C GLY A 68 36.49 -4.16 4.98
N GLU A 69 36.99 -4.78 3.92
CA GLU A 69 37.58 -6.13 3.93
C GLU A 69 38.76 -6.29 4.90
N ALA A 70 39.43 -5.20 5.26
CA ALA A 70 40.56 -5.19 6.21
C ALA A 70 40.16 -5.60 7.64
N ILE A 71 38.90 -5.44 8.05
CA ILE A 71 38.42 -5.79 9.41
C ILE A 71 37.93 -7.25 9.46
N ARG A 72 37.64 -7.87 8.31
CA ARG A 72 36.95 -9.18 8.21
C ARG A 72 37.84 -10.40 8.48
N LYS A 73 39.16 -10.24 8.64
CA LYS A 73 40.10 -11.37 8.73
C LYS A 73 40.21 -12.02 10.12
N LYS A 74 39.56 -11.51 11.17
CA LYS A 74 39.76 -12.00 12.56
C LYS A 74 38.54 -12.65 13.23
N SER A 75 37.33 -12.51 12.68
CA SER A 75 36.12 -13.08 13.29
C SER A 75 35.09 -13.55 12.26
N GLY A 76 35.42 -14.59 11.50
CA GLY A 76 34.54 -15.15 10.47
C GLY A 76 33.50 -16.12 11.03
N ARG A 77 32.42 -15.64 11.66
CA ARG A 77 31.16 -16.41 11.68
C ARG A 77 30.36 -16.05 10.44
N VAL A 78 30.52 -16.86 9.40
CA VAL A 78 29.81 -16.71 8.13
C VAL A 78 28.38 -17.20 8.33
N CYS A 79 27.41 -16.28 8.36
CA CYS A 79 26.00 -16.64 8.22
C CYS A 79 25.75 -17.05 6.76
N ARG A 80 25.72 -18.35 6.49
CA ARG A 80 25.26 -18.88 5.20
C ARG A 80 23.74 -19.00 5.24
N PRO A 81 22.99 -18.40 4.30
CA PRO A 81 21.60 -18.78 4.08
C PRO A 81 21.57 -20.29 3.79
N ARG A 82 20.77 -21.06 4.53
CA ARG A 82 20.57 -22.46 4.17
C ARG A 82 19.79 -22.48 2.85
N LEU A 83 20.40 -23.00 1.79
CA LEU A 83 19.65 -23.44 0.63
C LEU A 83 18.67 -24.51 1.12
N ALA A 84 17.37 -24.21 1.03
CA ALA A 84 16.33 -25.18 1.33
C ALA A 84 16.55 -26.40 0.45
N ARG A 85 16.74 -27.54 1.10
CA ARG A 85 16.93 -28.85 0.47
C ARG A 85 15.74 -29.11 -0.46
N GLY A 86 16.00 -29.16 -1.75
CA GLY A 86 14.97 -29.30 -2.77
C GLY A 86 14.06 -30.52 -2.56
N THR A 87 12.77 -30.27 -2.50
CA THR A 87 11.76 -31.16 -3.07
C THR A 87 11.44 -30.63 -4.46
N LYS A 88 11.75 -31.43 -5.48
CA LYS A 88 11.26 -31.21 -6.84
C LYS A 88 9.74 -31.27 -6.80
N ALA A 89 9.09 -30.12 -6.92
CA ALA A 89 7.75 -30.03 -7.47
C ALA A 89 7.91 -29.33 -8.81
N THR A 90 7.73 -30.08 -9.88
CA THR A 90 7.38 -29.54 -11.18
C THR A 90 6.16 -28.65 -10.98
N LEU A 91 6.33 -27.34 -11.10
CA LEU A 91 5.23 -26.43 -11.39
C LEU A 91 5.80 -25.43 -12.36
N ASP A 92 5.24 -25.50 -13.55
CA ASP A 92 5.51 -24.66 -14.69
C ASP A 92 5.73 -23.21 -14.29
N ALA A 93 6.68 -22.58 -14.96
CA ALA A 93 6.76 -21.15 -15.05
C ALA A 93 5.43 -20.63 -15.62
N THR A 94 4.58 -20.10 -14.76
CA THR A 94 3.81 -18.93 -15.13
C THR A 94 4.48 -17.75 -14.46
N ASP A 95 5.22 -17.00 -15.28
CA ASP A 95 5.34 -15.57 -15.12
C ASP A 95 3.92 -14.99 -15.09
N GLU A 96 3.23 -15.12 -13.96
CA GLU A 96 2.09 -14.26 -13.64
C GLU A 96 2.70 -12.91 -13.30
N GLU A 97 3.00 -12.20 -14.40
CA GLU A 97 2.93 -10.76 -14.56
C GLU A 97 2.38 -10.16 -13.27
N PHE A 98 3.29 -9.68 -12.42
CA PHE A 98 2.93 -8.81 -11.32
C PHE A 98 2.33 -7.60 -12.03
N SER A 99 1.01 -7.66 -12.24
CA SER A 99 0.20 -6.59 -12.77
C SER A 99 0.19 -5.55 -11.66
N GLU A 100 1.33 -4.86 -11.57
CA GLU A 100 1.48 -3.53 -11.07
C GLU A 100 0.51 -2.73 -11.92
N ARG A 101 -0.76 -2.74 -11.52
CA ARG A 101 -1.76 -1.84 -12.05
C ARG A 101 -1.20 -0.47 -11.78
N HIS A 102 -0.52 0.08 -12.78
CA HIS A 102 -0.17 1.48 -12.85
C HIS A 102 -1.42 2.24 -12.46
N TYR A 103 -1.37 2.85 -11.27
CA TYR A 103 -2.35 3.83 -10.88
C TYR A 103 -2.21 4.96 -11.90
N CYS A 104 -3.11 4.97 -12.88
CA CYS A 104 -3.17 6.02 -13.88
C CYS A 104 -3.96 7.18 -13.24
N PRO A 105 -3.31 8.29 -12.86
CA PRO A 105 -4.01 9.44 -12.32
C PRO A 105 -4.99 9.95 -13.41
N PRO A 106 -6.26 10.26 -13.07
CA PRO A 106 -7.19 10.78 -14.06
C PRO A 106 -6.68 12.12 -14.58
N GLY A 107 -6.62 12.24 -15.92
CA GLY A 107 -6.11 13.39 -16.65
C GLY A 107 -6.75 14.72 -16.25
N ARG A 108 -5.94 15.77 -16.40
CA ARG A 108 -6.33 17.18 -16.25
C ARG A 108 -7.35 17.60 -17.29
#